data_AF-A0A703SHS9-F1
#
_entry.id   AF-A0A703SHS9-F1
#
_cell.length_a   1.000
_cell.length_b   1.000
_cell.length_c   1.000
_cell.angle_alpha   90.00
_cell.angle_beta   90.00
_cell.angle_gamma   90.00
#
_symmetry.space_group_name_H-M   'P 1'
#
loop_
_entity.id
_entity.type
_entity.pdbx_description
1 polymer ?
#
loop_
_entity_poly.entity_id
_entity_poly.type
_entity_poly.pdbx_seq_one_letter_code
_entity_poly.pdbx_strand_id
1 'polypeptide(L)'
;MNKSGKYLVWTALSVLGAFALGYIALNRGEQINALWIVVASVCVYLIAYRFYGLYIAKKVLAVDPTRMTPAVRHNDGLDYVPTDKKVLFGHHFAAIAGAGPLVGPVLAAQMGYLPGMIWLLAGVVLAGAVQDFMVLFVSTRRDGRSLGELVKEEMGATAGVIALVAC
;
A
#
# COMPACT_ATOMS: atom_id res chain seq x y z
N MET A 1 -1.64 21.63 18.43
CA MET A 1 -2.83 21.26 17.63
C MET A 1 -3.79 20.45 18.49
N ASN A 2 -4.93 21.03 18.87
CA ASN A 2 -5.92 20.42 19.75
C ASN A 2 -6.45 19.09 19.21
N LYS A 3 -6.52 18.07 20.09
CA LYS A 3 -7.00 16.72 19.77
C LYS A 3 -8.37 16.73 19.08
N SER A 4 -9.29 17.61 19.50
CA SER A 4 -10.63 17.73 18.88
C SER A 4 -10.62 18.14 17.41
N GLY A 5 -9.73 19.07 17.01
CA GLY A 5 -9.67 19.50 15.60
C GLY A 5 -9.20 18.39 14.66
N LYS A 6 -8.35 17.48 15.14
CA LYS A 6 -7.94 16.31 14.35
C LYS A 6 -9.10 15.35 14.13
N TYR A 7 -9.89 15.05 15.16
CA TYR A 7 -11.05 14.14 15.00
C TYR A 7 -12.09 14.73 14.04
N LEU A 8 -12.35 16.03 14.13
CA LEU A 8 -13.30 16.74 13.26
C LEU A 8 -12.92 16.63 11.77
N VAL A 9 -11.62 16.78 11.45
CA VAL A 9 -11.11 16.62 10.08
C VAL A 9 -11.31 15.19 9.56
N TRP A 10 -11.03 14.16 10.38
CA TRP A 10 -11.23 12.77 9.97
C TRP A 10 -12.71 12.42 9.83
N THR A 11 -13.57 12.93 10.71
CA THR A 11 -15.02 12.76 10.58
C THR A 11 -15.55 13.42 9.31
N ALA A 12 -15.12 14.64 8.99
CA ALA A 12 -15.49 15.32 7.75
C ALA A 12 -15.02 14.53 6.51
N LEU A 13 -13.80 14.00 6.53
CA LEU A 13 -13.25 13.18 5.45
C LEU A 13 -14.04 11.88 5.23
N SER A 14 -14.42 11.21 6.33
CA SER A 14 -15.25 10.00 6.28
C SER A 14 -16.66 10.26 5.76
N VAL A 15 -17.28 11.37 6.17
CA VAL A 15 -18.61 11.79 5.69
C VAL A 15 -18.55 12.11 4.20
N LEU A 16 -17.50 12.80 3.74
CA LEU A 16 -17.32 13.14 2.34
C LEU A 16 -17.09 11.89 1.48
N GLY A 17 -16.28 10.94 1.96
CA GLY A 17 -16.08 9.64 1.30
C GLY A 17 -17.37 8.82 1.23
N ALA A 18 -18.16 8.78 2.32
CA ALA A 18 -19.44 8.08 2.35
C ALA A 18 -20.47 8.72 1.41
N PHE A 19 -20.51 10.05 1.34
CA PHE A 19 -21.39 10.78 0.43
C PHE A 19 -21.01 10.54 -1.04
N ALA A 20 -19.71 10.55 -1.38
CA ALA A 20 -19.23 10.26 -2.71
C ALA A 20 -19.55 8.81 -3.15
N LEU A 21 -19.33 7.83 -2.27
CA LEU A 21 -19.71 6.43 -2.52
C LEU A 21 -21.22 6.26 -2.66
N GLY A 22 -22.01 6.95 -1.82
CA GLY A 22 -23.47 6.96 -1.90
C GLY A 22 -23.97 7.56 -3.23
N TYR A 23 -23.38 8.65 -3.68
CA TYR A 23 -23.71 9.27 -4.96
C TYR A 23 -23.43 8.34 -6.15
N ILE A 24 -22.28 7.65 -6.14
CA ILE A 24 -21.92 6.65 -7.16
C ILE A 24 -22.89 5.45 -7.13
N ALA A 25 -23.29 5.01 -5.94
CA ALA A 25 -24.15 3.85 -5.77
C ALA A 25 -25.61 4.10 -6.20
N LEU A 26 -26.11 5.32 -5.99
CA LEU A 26 -27.50 5.72 -6.28
C LEU A 26 -27.71 6.16 -7.74
N ASN A 27 -26.71 6.80 -8.36
CA ASN A 27 -26.83 7.33 -9.74
C ASN A 27 -26.33 6.34 -10.79
N ARG A 28 -26.96 5.17 -10.90
CA ARG A 28 -26.61 4.10 -11.87
C ARG A 28 -27.01 4.39 -13.33
N GLY A 29 -27.66 5.52 -13.61
CA GLY A 29 -28.23 5.85 -14.94
C GLY A 29 -27.61 7.04 -15.68
N GLU A 30 -26.75 7.83 -15.04
CA GLU A 30 -26.04 8.95 -15.69
C GLU A 30 -24.55 8.64 -15.88
N GLN A 31 -23.88 9.39 -16.76
CA GLN A 31 -22.42 9.38 -16.92
C GLN A 31 -21.76 9.74 -15.58
N ILE A 32 -21.38 8.75 -14.78
CA ILE A 32 -20.71 8.97 -13.49
C ILE A 32 -19.37 9.66 -13.76
N ASN A 33 -19.21 10.88 -13.28
CA ASN A 33 -17.96 11.60 -13.38
C ASN A 33 -16.86 10.88 -12.58
N ALA A 34 -15.76 10.55 -13.26
CA ALA A 34 -14.58 9.91 -12.67
C ALA A 34 -14.03 10.65 -11.43
N LEU A 35 -14.29 11.96 -11.33
CA LEU A 35 -13.95 12.76 -10.15
C LEU A 35 -14.51 12.17 -8.86
N TRP A 36 -15.76 11.69 -8.86
CA TRP A 36 -16.37 11.10 -7.67
C TRP A 36 -15.67 9.81 -7.23
N ILE A 37 -15.26 8.99 -8.19
CA ILE A 37 -14.53 7.74 -7.94
C ILE A 37 -13.16 8.05 -7.32
N VAL A 38 -12.46 9.05 -7.86
CA VAL A 38 -11.14 9.47 -7.35
C VAL A 38 -11.27 10.02 -5.93
N VAL A 39 -12.24 10.91 -5.69
CA VAL A 39 -12.47 11.50 -4.36
C VAL A 39 -12.83 10.43 -3.33
N ALA A 40 -13.74 9.51 -3.67
CA ALA A 40 -14.10 8.39 -2.82
C ALA A 40 -12.87 7.52 -2.49
N SER A 41 -12.07 7.18 -3.50
CA SER A 41 -10.87 6.35 -3.33
C SER A 41 -9.83 7.01 -2.43
N VAL A 42 -9.55 8.30 -2.65
CA VAL A 42 -8.62 9.07 -1.81
C VAL A 42 -9.10 9.11 -0.36
N CYS A 43 -10.39 9.35 -0.12
CA CYS A 43 -10.93 9.35 1.23
C CYS A 43 -10.77 7.99 1.92
N VAL A 44 -11.12 6.90 1.24
CA VAL A 44 -10.97 5.53 1.77
C VAL A 44 -9.51 5.23 2.09
N TYR A 45 -8.58 5.52 1.18
CA TYR A 45 -7.16 5.24 1.40
C TYR A 45 -6.54 6.10 2.50
N LEU A 46 -6.93 7.36 2.64
CA LEU A 46 -6.47 8.21 3.74
C LEU A 46 -6.94 7.68 5.10
N ILE A 47 -8.20 7.26 5.19
CA ILE A 47 -8.77 6.66 6.42
C ILE A 47 -8.04 5.34 6.72
N ALA A 48 -7.91 4.46 5.73
CA ALA A 48 -7.22 3.19 5.88
C ALA A 48 -5.76 3.35 6.31
N TYR A 49 -5.01 4.24 5.65
CA TYR A 49 -3.63 4.56 6.01
C TYR A 49 -3.52 5.02 7.47
N ARG A 50 -4.45 5.86 7.92
CA ARG A 50 -4.44 6.41 9.27
C ARG A 50 -4.81 5.38 10.33
N PHE A 51 -5.89 4.64 10.17
CA PHE A 51 -6.38 3.73 11.22
C PHE A 51 -5.72 2.36 11.12
N TYR A 52 -5.80 1.74 9.94
CA TYR A 52 -5.32 0.39 9.71
C TYR A 52 -3.79 0.36 9.56
N GLY A 53 -3.20 1.28 8.80
CA GLY A 53 -1.75 1.38 8.65
C GLY A 53 -1.02 1.62 9.99
N LEU A 54 -1.54 2.52 10.83
CA LEU A 54 -0.99 2.72 12.19
C LEU A 54 -1.17 1.51 13.09
N TYR A 55 -2.31 0.81 12.98
CA TYR A 55 -2.55 -0.40 13.75
C TYR A 55 -1.50 -1.46 13.39
N ILE A 56 -1.27 -1.72 12.11
CA ILE A 56 -0.26 -2.68 11.66
C ILE A 56 1.13 -2.26 12.13
N ALA A 57 1.52 -0.99 11.91
CA ALA A 57 2.84 -0.51 12.28
C ALA A 57 3.13 -0.61 13.79
N LYS A 58 2.13 -0.35 14.65
CA LYS A 58 2.33 -0.31 16.11
C LYS A 58 2.06 -1.63 16.81
N LYS A 59 1.02 -2.35 16.41
CA LYS A 59 0.55 -3.57 17.09
C LYS A 59 1.08 -4.85 16.46
N VAL A 60 1.21 -4.90 15.14
CA VAL A 60 1.64 -6.10 14.42
C VAL A 60 3.16 -6.12 14.24
N LEU A 61 3.71 -5.08 13.63
CA LEU A 61 5.14 -5.02 13.28
C LEU A 61 6.01 -4.36 14.35
N ALA A 62 5.40 -3.66 15.32
CA ALA A 62 6.08 -2.94 16.40
C ALA A 62 7.29 -2.13 15.89
N VAL A 63 7.05 -1.27 14.90
CA VAL A 63 8.10 -0.49 14.23
C VAL A 63 8.80 0.41 15.25
N ASP A 64 10.12 0.25 15.34
CA ASP A 64 10.98 0.97 16.27
C ASP A 64 11.81 2.02 15.50
N PRO A 65 11.56 3.33 15.71
CA PRO A 65 12.26 4.40 15.00
C PRO A 65 13.71 4.58 15.46
N THR A 66 14.12 3.97 16.57
CA THR A 66 15.48 4.09 17.11
C THR A 66 16.47 3.15 16.44
N ARG A 67 15.98 2.16 15.69
CA ARG A 67 16.82 1.19 14.99
C ARG A 67 17.31 1.73 13.66
N MET A 68 18.62 1.66 13.47
CA MET A 68 19.28 2.03 12.21
C MET A 68 18.90 1.05 11.09
N THR A 69 18.67 1.59 9.90
CA THR A 69 18.45 0.80 8.69
C THR A 69 19.76 0.24 8.15
N PRO A 70 19.74 -0.84 7.34
CA PRO A 70 20.95 -1.42 6.74
C PRO A 70 21.79 -0.41 5.97
N ALA A 71 21.12 0.52 5.25
CA ALA A 71 21.77 1.61 4.52
C ALA A 71 22.65 2.52 5.39
N VAL A 72 22.34 2.67 6.68
CA VAL A 72 23.16 3.47 7.63
C VAL A 72 24.18 2.58 8.34
N ARG A 73 23.82 1.32 8.63
CA ARG A 73 24.67 0.38 9.37
C ARG A 73 25.86 -0.14 8.55
N HIS A 74 25.64 -0.40 7.26
CA HIS A 74 26.61 -1.00 6.34
C HIS A 74 27.07 0.00 5.26
N ASN A 75 26.96 1.31 5.53
CA ASN A 75 27.21 2.41 4.59
C ASN A 75 28.59 2.30 3.90
N ASP A 76 28.64 1.60 2.77
CA ASP A 76 29.84 1.23 2.02
C ASP A 76 30.02 2.08 0.76
N GLY A 77 29.03 2.89 0.41
CA GLY A 77 29.06 3.74 -0.79
C GLY A 77 28.77 3.00 -2.10
N LEU A 78 28.49 1.69 -2.05
CA LEU A 78 28.22 0.84 -3.21
C LEU A 78 26.86 0.17 -3.09
N ASP A 79 26.73 -0.82 -2.20
CA ASP A 79 25.50 -1.61 -2.02
C ASP A 79 24.55 -0.97 -0.98
N TYR A 80 25.11 -0.26 -0.01
CA TYR A 80 24.39 0.42 1.06
C TYR A 80 24.70 1.91 1.06
N VAL A 81 23.77 2.72 0.57
CA VAL A 81 23.90 4.19 0.54
C VAL A 81 22.68 4.85 1.17
N PRO A 82 22.86 5.71 2.20
CA PRO A 82 21.81 6.54 2.75
C PRO A 82 21.21 7.44 1.67
N THR A 83 19.97 7.13 1.27
CA THR A 83 19.26 7.86 0.20
C THR A 83 18.14 8.71 0.78
N ASP A 84 17.82 9.83 0.14
CA ASP A 84 16.69 10.67 0.54
C ASP A 84 15.37 9.89 0.43
N LYS A 85 14.53 10.03 1.47
CA LYS A 85 13.24 9.34 1.58
C LYS A 85 12.30 9.62 0.41
N LYS A 86 12.37 10.82 -0.18
CA LYS A 86 11.54 11.21 -1.34
C LYS A 86 11.93 10.45 -2.59
N VAL A 87 13.24 10.24 -2.80
CA VAL A 87 13.76 9.49 -3.94
C VAL A 87 13.39 8.02 -3.77
N LEU A 88 13.56 7.46 -2.57
CA LEU A 88 13.17 6.09 -2.27
C LEU A 88 11.67 5.86 -2.47
N PHE A 89 10.83 6.80 -2.01
CA PHE A 89 9.40 6.78 -2.26
C PHE A 89 9.09 6.77 -3.77
N GLY A 90 9.77 7.60 -4.57
CA GLY A 90 9.60 7.63 -6.01
C GLY A 90 9.90 6.29 -6.68
N HIS A 91 10.99 5.62 -6.28
CA HIS A 91 11.36 4.31 -6.82
C HIS A 91 10.31 3.24 -6.47
N HIS A 92 9.90 3.17 -5.20
CA HIS A 92 8.86 2.22 -4.79
C HIS A 92 7.50 2.52 -5.44
N PHE A 93 7.15 3.80 -5.55
CA PHE A 93 5.91 4.21 -6.22
C PHE A 93 5.94 3.80 -7.69
N ALA A 94 7.03 4.07 -8.42
CA ALA A 94 7.17 3.70 -9.82
C ALA A 94 7.10 2.17 -10.02
N ALA A 95 7.73 1.40 -9.13
CA ALA A 95 7.72 -0.06 -9.19
C ALA A 95 6.32 -0.65 -9.04
N ILE A 96 5.47 -0.07 -8.17
CA ILE A 96 4.11 -0.56 -7.93
C ILE A 96 3.11 0.01 -8.95
N ALA A 97 3.23 1.30 -9.29
CA ALA A 97 2.27 2.01 -10.14
C ALA A 97 2.21 1.44 -11.57
N GLY A 98 3.28 0.80 -12.05
CA GLY A 98 3.34 0.22 -13.40
C GLY A 98 2.27 -0.84 -13.67
N ALA A 99 1.85 -1.62 -12.66
CA ALA A 99 0.86 -2.67 -12.84
C ALA A 99 -0.58 -2.15 -12.97
N GLY A 100 -0.88 -0.97 -12.43
CA GLY A 100 -2.24 -0.41 -12.36
C GLY A 100 -2.91 -0.20 -13.73
N PRO A 101 -2.25 0.48 -14.70
CA PRO A 101 -2.79 0.70 -16.04
C PRO A 101 -3.03 -0.58 -16.86
N LEU A 102 -2.33 -1.67 -16.52
CA LEU A 102 -2.46 -2.97 -17.20
C LEU A 102 -3.65 -3.77 -16.65
N VAL A 103 -3.77 -3.86 -15.32
CA VAL A 103 -4.79 -4.71 -14.68
C VAL A 103 -6.15 -4.02 -14.63
N GLY A 104 -6.20 -2.69 -14.55
CA GLY A 104 -7.43 -1.89 -14.45
C GLY A 104 -8.44 -2.11 -15.60
N PRO A 105 -8.04 -1.96 -16.88
CA PRO A 105 -8.93 -2.19 -18.01
C PRO A 105 -9.45 -3.64 -18.10
N VAL A 106 -8.61 -4.61 -17.74
CA VAL A 106 -8.97 -6.03 -17.76
C VAL A 106 -10.05 -6.33 -16.70
N LEU A 107 -9.87 -5.83 -15.48
CA LEU A 107 -10.88 -5.96 -14.41
C LEU A 107 -12.19 -5.26 -14.76
N ALA A 108 -12.12 -4.05 -15.34
CA ALA A 108 -13.30 -3.32 -15.77
C ALA A 108 -14.05 -4.03 -16.91
N ALA A 109 -13.32 -4.67 -17.84
CA ALA A 109 -13.92 -5.44 -18.93
C ALA A 109 -14.56 -6.76 -18.46
N GLN A 110 -13.97 -7.41 -17.45
CA GLN A 110 -14.46 -8.71 -16.96
C GLN A 110 -15.60 -8.58 -15.93
N MET A 111 -15.47 -7.64 -14.98
CA MET A 111 -16.38 -7.54 -13.83
C MET A 111 -17.21 -6.26 -13.82
N GLY A 112 -17.00 -5.37 -14.78
CA GLY A 112 -17.61 -4.03 -14.80
C GLY A 112 -16.94 -3.06 -13.83
N TYR A 113 -17.31 -1.77 -13.92
CA TYR A 113 -16.62 -0.71 -13.18
C TYR A 113 -16.82 -0.81 -11.66
N LEU A 114 -18.02 -1.14 -11.20
CA LEU A 114 -18.37 -1.09 -9.77
C LEU A 114 -17.76 -2.24 -8.96
N PRO A 115 -17.85 -3.52 -9.39
CA PRO A 115 -17.16 -4.61 -8.71
C PRO A 115 -15.63 -4.46 -8.76
N GLY A 116 -15.09 -4.00 -9.89
CA GLY A 116 -13.67 -3.68 -10.02
C GLY A 116 -13.22 -2.58 -9.05
N MET A 117 -14.02 -1.52 -8.89
CA MET A 117 -13.75 -0.44 -7.93
C MET A 117 -13.76 -0.94 -6.49
N ILE A 118 -14.75 -1.74 -6.10
CA ILE A 118 -14.82 -2.29 -4.73
C ILE A 118 -13.61 -3.20 -4.46
N TRP A 119 -13.26 -4.05 -5.43
CA TRP A 119 -12.08 -4.91 -5.31
C TRP A 119 -10.78 -4.11 -5.19
N LEU A 120 -10.62 -3.06 -6.01
CA LEU A 120 -9.46 -2.17 -5.90
C LEU A 120 -9.39 -1.50 -4.53
N LEU A 121 -10.50 -0.95 -4.03
CA LEU A 121 -10.51 -0.28 -2.73
C LEU A 121 -10.26 -1.24 -1.57
N ALA A 122 -11.01 -2.34 -1.51
CA ALA A 122 -10.94 -3.28 -0.40
C ALA A 122 -9.67 -4.15 -0.47
N GLY A 123 -9.33 -4.66 -1.66
CA GLY A 123 -8.18 -5.53 -1.88
C GLY A 123 -6.86 -4.81 -1.62
N VAL A 124 -6.71 -3.56 -2.07
CA VAL A 124 -5.51 -2.76 -1.78
C VAL A 124 -5.39 -2.49 -0.29
N VAL A 125 -6.48 -2.13 0.40
CA VAL A 125 -6.44 -1.80 1.83
C VAL A 125 -6.14 -3.03 2.69
N LEU A 126 -6.80 -4.16 2.41
CA LEU A 126 -6.73 -5.34 3.27
C LEU A 126 -5.53 -6.24 2.97
N ALA A 127 -5.19 -6.42 1.70
CA ALA A 127 -4.15 -7.34 1.26
C ALA A 127 -2.93 -6.62 0.68
N GLY A 128 -3.10 -5.85 -0.39
CA GLY A 128 -1.97 -5.30 -1.16
C GLY A 128 -1.04 -4.41 -0.33
N ALA A 129 -1.57 -3.34 0.26
CA ALA A 129 -0.76 -2.42 1.07
C ALA A 129 -0.18 -3.08 2.33
N VAL A 130 -0.86 -4.08 2.88
CA VAL A 130 -0.38 -4.83 4.04
C VAL A 130 0.78 -5.73 3.65
N GLN A 131 0.62 -6.48 2.56
CA GLN A 131 1.65 -7.35 2.00
C GLN A 131 2.92 -6.54 1.69
N ASP A 132 2.82 -5.46 0.93
CA ASP A 132 3.97 -4.62 0.57
C ASP A 132 4.67 -4.06 1.81
N PHE A 133 3.90 -3.61 2.80
CA PHE A 133 4.46 -3.08 4.04
C PHE A 133 5.16 -4.17 4.86
N MET A 134 4.59 -5.37 4.95
CA MET A 134 5.20 -6.50 5.65
C MET A 134 6.47 -6.99 4.96
N VAL A 135 6.45 -7.13 3.63
CA VAL A 135 7.60 -7.58 2.84
C VAL A 135 8.75 -6.58 2.97
N LEU A 136 8.49 -5.28 2.82
CA LEU A 136 9.51 -4.24 2.99
C LEU A 136 10.06 -4.20 4.41
N PHE A 137 9.20 -4.37 5.42
CA PHE A 137 9.65 -4.46 6.81
C PHE A 137 10.56 -5.67 7.04
N VAL A 138 10.18 -6.86 6.59
CA VAL A 138 10.99 -8.07 6.78
C VAL A 138 12.32 -7.98 6.00
N SER A 139 12.29 -7.50 4.76
CA SER A 139 13.50 -7.30 3.94
C SER A 139 14.48 -6.34 4.62
N THR A 140 14.01 -5.20 5.11
CA THR A 140 14.86 -4.24 5.84
C THR A 140 15.42 -4.78 7.16
N ARG A 141 14.80 -5.82 7.75
CA ARG A 141 15.32 -6.52 8.94
C ARG A 141 16.42 -7.53 8.62
N ARG A 142 16.51 -7.95 7.37
CA ARG A 142 17.46 -8.95 6.87
C ARG A 142 18.38 -8.32 5.83
N ASP A 143 18.89 -7.13 6.17
CA ASP A 143 19.88 -6.39 5.40
C ASP A 143 19.46 -6.03 3.96
N GLY A 144 18.16 -5.90 3.69
CA GLY A 144 17.64 -5.52 2.38
C GLY A 144 17.57 -6.65 1.37
N ARG A 145 17.70 -7.91 1.82
CA ARG A 145 17.63 -9.10 0.96
C ARG A 145 16.29 -9.27 0.29
N SER A 146 16.31 -9.90 -0.89
CA SER A 146 15.11 -10.20 -1.65
C SER A 146 14.23 -11.22 -0.92
N LEU A 147 12.92 -11.17 -1.15
CA LEU A 147 12.00 -12.12 -0.52
C LEU A 147 12.29 -13.57 -0.94
N GLY A 148 12.72 -13.79 -2.18
CA GLY A 148 13.13 -15.11 -2.66
C GLY A 148 14.35 -15.67 -1.94
N GLU A 149 15.36 -14.83 -1.64
CA GLU A 149 16.52 -15.24 -0.83
C GLU A 149 16.11 -15.54 0.61
N LEU A 150 15.21 -14.76 1.19
CA LEU A 150 14.71 -15.01 2.54
C LEU A 150 13.96 -16.35 2.65
N VAL A 151 13.12 -16.65 1.66
CA VAL A 151 12.43 -17.95 1.59
C VAL A 151 13.43 -19.09 1.40
N LYS A 152 14.47 -18.89 0.60
CA LYS A 152 15.55 -19.88 0.42
C LYS A 152 16.28 -20.18 1.72
N GLU A 153 16.53 -19.17 2.55
CA GLU A 153 17.24 -19.32 3.82
C GLU A 153 16.39 -19.99 4.91
N GLU A 154 15.10 -19.68 4.97
CA GLU A 154 14.21 -20.20 6.03
C GLU A 154 13.52 -21.53 5.65
N MET A 155 13.16 -21.73 4.38
CA MET A 155 12.39 -22.90 3.91
C MET A 155 13.22 -23.89 3.06
N GLY A 156 14.50 -23.58 2.82
CA GLY A 156 15.42 -24.43 2.07
C GLY A 156 15.44 -24.14 0.56
N ALA A 157 16.41 -24.75 -0.12
CA ALA A 157 16.75 -24.44 -1.51
C ALA A 157 15.59 -24.64 -2.50
N THR A 158 14.79 -25.70 -2.32
CA THR A 158 13.69 -26.03 -3.23
C THR A 158 12.56 -25.01 -3.15
N ALA A 159 12.17 -24.60 -1.94
CA ALA A 159 11.16 -23.57 -1.72
C ALA A 159 11.66 -22.18 -2.18
N GLY A 160 12.95 -21.89 -1.98
CA GLY A 160 13.58 -20.66 -2.45
C GLY A 160 13.61 -20.52 -3.97
N VAL A 161 13.93 -21.59 -4.70
CA VAL A 161 13.91 -21.59 -6.18
C VAL A 161 12.49 -21.40 -6.70
N ILE A 162 11.50 -22.08 -6.11
CA ILE A 162 10.10 -21.89 -6.49
C ILE A 162 9.67 -20.43 -6.23
N ALA A 163 10.02 -19.86 -5.08
CA ALA A 163 9.70 -18.48 -4.76
C ALA A 163 10.39 -17.47 -5.69
N LEU A 164 11.65 -17.70 -6.06
CA LEU A 164 12.40 -16.86 -7.00
C LEU A 164 11.88 -16.92 -8.45
N VAL A 165 11.25 -18.04 -8.84
CA VAL A 165 10.68 -18.19 -10.19
C VAL A 165 9.23 -17.70 -10.24
N ALA A 166 8.50 -17.82 -9.13
CA ALA A 166 7.08 -17.45 -9.06
C ALA A 166 6.83 -15.96 -8.74
N CYS A 167 7.80 -15.26 -8.15
CA CYS A 167 7.73 -13.84 -7.78
C CYS A 167 8.63 -12.99 -8.68
#